data_AF-W4M467-F1
#
_entry.id   AF-W4M467-F1
#
_cell.length_a   1.000
_cell.length_b   1.000
_cell.length_c   1.000
_cell.angle_alpha   90.00
_cell.angle_beta   90.00
_cell.angle_gamma   90.00
#
_symmetry.space_group_name_H-M   'P 1'
#
loop_
_entity.id
_entity.type
_entity.pdbx_description
1 polymer ?
#
loop_
_entity_poly.entity_id
_entity_poly.type
_entity_poly.pdbx_seq_one_letter_code
_entity_poly.pdbx_strand_id
1 'polypeptide(L)' 'MQRCWRDLNTAAQHFMVSATAYENHGKFLLNQPDAKPFG' A
#
# COMPACT_ATOMS: atom_id res chain seq x y z
N MET A 1 10.23 -22.82 8.20
CA MET A 1 10.26 -21.42 8.67
C MET A 1 10.86 -20.46 7.64
N GLN A 2 12.06 -20.67 7.08
CA GLN A 2 12.69 -19.73 6.12
C GLN A 2 11.86 -19.36 4.89
N ARG A 3 11.00 -20.25 4.38
CA ARG A 3 10.15 -19.98 3.21
C ARG A 3 9.04 -18.97 3.54
N CYS A 4 8.26 -19.20 4.59
CA CYS A 4 7.20 -18.28 5.04
C CYS A 4 7.71 -16.85 5.28
N TRP A 5 8.90 -16.71 5.88
CA TRP A 5 9.48 -15.39 6.11
C TRP A 5 9.82 -14.65 4.81
N ARG A 6 10.33 -15.35 3.80
CA ARG A 6 10.61 -14.76 2.47
C ARG A 6 9.33 -14.42 1.73
N ASP A 7 8.31 -15.26 1.84
CA ASP A 7 7.02 -15.05 1.20
C ASP A 7 6.32 -13.81 1.82
N LEU A 8 6.35 -13.68 3.16
CA LEU A 8 5.85 -12.50 3.86
C LEU A 8 6.62 -11.22 3.50
N ASN A 9 7.95 -11.29 3.44
CA ASN A 9 8.77 -10.14 3.07
C ASN A 9 8.51 -9.66 1.64
N THR A 10 8.27 -10.60 0.71
CA THR A 10 7.90 -10.28 -0.68
C THR A 10 6.51 -9.65 -0.73
N ALA A 11 5.56 -10.18 0.04
CA ALA A 11 4.21 -9.62 0.11
C ALA A 11 4.18 -8.20 0.69
N ALA A 12 5.04 -7.91 1.68
CA ALA A 12 5.15 -6.59 2.30
C ALA A 12 5.72 -5.50 1.37
N GLN A 13 6.43 -5.89 0.30
CA GLN A 13 6.96 -4.96 -0.71
C GLN A 13 5.93 -4.57 -1.78
N HIS A 14 4.73 -5.17 -1.77
CA HIS A 14 3.67 -4.76 -2.70
C HIS A 14 3.21 -3.34 -2.41
N PHE A 15 3.15 -2.50 -3.45
CA PHE A 15 2.70 -1.11 -3.37
C PHE A 15 1.33 -0.94 -2.71
N MET A 16 0.48 -1.97 -2.77
CA MET A 16 -0.86 -1.99 -2.16
C MET A 16 -0.86 -1.94 -0.62
N VAL A 17 0.24 -2.26 0.05
CA VAL A 17 0.36 -2.24 1.53
C VAL A 17 1.33 -1.15 2.02
N SER A 18 1.74 -0.24 1.13
CA SER A 18 2.57 0.90 1.50
C SER A 18 1.78 1.94 2.29
N ALA A 19 2.46 2.65 3.20
CA ALA A 19 1.89 3.81 3.89
C ALA A 19 1.32 4.85 2.92
N THR A 20 1.98 5.04 1.77
CA THR A 20 1.52 5.94 0.70
C THR A 20 0.20 5.50 0.08
N ALA A 21 -0.03 4.19 -0.06
CA ALA A 21 -1.30 3.67 -0.59
C ALA A 21 -2.46 3.89 0.39
N TYR A 22 -2.23 3.71 1.70
CA TYR A 22 -3.23 4.03 2.72
C TYR A 22 -3.54 5.53 2.80
N GLU A 23 -2.52 6.38 2.68
CA GLU A 23 -2.70 7.83 2.63
C GLU A 23 -3.54 8.23 1.41
N ASN A 24 -3.19 7.72 0.24
CA ASN A 24 -3.92 7.99 -1.00
C ASN A 24 -5.36 7.45 -0.97
N HIS A 25 -5.58 6.30 -0.35
CA HIS A 25 -6.93 5.76 -0.14
C HIS A 25 -7.77 6.68 0.75
N GLY A 26 -7.18 7.24 1.82
CA GLY A 26 -7.83 8.25 2.65
C GLY A 26 -8.17 9.52 1.87
N LYS A 27 -7.24 10.01 1.04
CA LYS A 27 -7.48 11.18 0.16
C LYS A 27 -8.63 10.93 -0.81
N PHE A 28 -8.73 9.71 -1.36
CA PHE A 28 -9.84 9.32 -2.24
C PHE A 28 -11.18 9.31 -1.50
N LEU A 29 -11.25 8.72 -0.30
CA LEU A 29 -12.46 8.73 0.53
C LEU A 29 -12.90 10.14 0.94
N LEU A 30 -11.93 11.04 1.12
CA LEU A 30 -12.17 12.44 1.50
C LEU A 30 -12.37 13.38 0.30
N ASN A 31 -12.44 12.86 -0.93
CA ASN A 31 -12.56 13.64 -2.18
C ASN A 31 -11.50 14.75 -2.30
N GLN A 32 -10.28 14.51 -1.84
CA GLN A 32 -9.19 15.46 -2.03
C GLN A 32 -8.72 15.48 -3.49
N PRO A 33 -8.44 16.66 -4.07
CA PRO A 33 -8.13 16.81 -5.50
C PRO A 33 -6.79 16.20 -5.93
N ASP A 34 -5.90 15.86 -4.99
CA ASP A 34 -4.58 15.26 -5.24
C ASP A 34 -4.54 13.74 -4.93
N ALA A 35 -5.71 13.10 -4.83
CA ALA A 35 -5.81 11.67 -4.56
C ALA A 35 -5.42 10.85 -5.81
N LYS A 36 -4.18 10.34 -5.84
CA LYS A 36 -3.74 9.38 -6.85
C LYS A 36 -4.03 7.96 -6.39
N PRO A 37 -4.85 7.18 -7.11
CA PRO A 37 -5.32 5.87 -6.64
C PRO A 37 -4.18 4.88 -6.37
N PHE A 38 -3.05 4.99 -7.08
CA PHE A 38 -1.88 4.13 -6.91
C PHE A 38 -0.57 4.87 -7.15
N GLY A 39 -0.32 5.94 -6.38
CA GLY A 39 0.93 6.72 -6.49
C GLY A 39 0.98 7.65 -7.70
#